data_AF-A0AAW5R7M1-F1
#
_entry.id   AF-A0AAW5R7M1-F1
#
_cell.length_a   1.000
_cell.length_b   1.000
_cell.length_c   1.000
_cell.angle_alpha   90.00
_cell.angle_beta   90.00
_cell.angle_gamma   90.00
#
_symmetry.space_group_name_H-M   'P 1'
#
loop_
_entity.id
_entity.type
_entity.pdbx_description
1 polymer ?
#
loop_
_entity_poly.entity_id
_entity_poly.type
_entity_poly.pdbx_seq_one_letter_code
_entity_poly.pdbx_strand_id
1 'polypeptide(L)'
;MKIIADENLAFTDYFFAEFAEIQHRAGRTLAHADVQNADALLVRSVTKVNHALIDQTTIQFVGSATIGTDHLDIQALEQQNITWTNAAGCNAQAVAEYVITALLHLDIELLERNHEFTLAIVGLGNVGRRLAKMAQLLGWTVIGYDPFVQLDGIENVSFDALLARADAISIHVPLTSTGDHPTQHLFNEATFAQMKESAILINTARGPVIQQAALMTDIQTNNRKVVLDVFEFEPEISQQLLDMLALATPHIAGYSLEGKARGTQMIYEAFCHKFDYPISKQFETQLPHVEQFFEQQDLKEVLKQHLSQIYNIAEDDKKLRACVMDGKVEQKAFDLLRKNYPLRREWAAHGGPKA
;
A
#
# COMPACT_ATOMS: atom_id res chain seq x y z
N MET A 1 -7.84 7.55 -31.26
CA MET A 1 -8.28 7.41 -29.87
C MET A 1 -7.60 8.49 -29.03
N LYS A 2 -8.28 9.02 -28.01
CA LYS A 2 -7.79 10.01 -27.08
C LYS A 2 -7.80 9.46 -25.65
N ILE A 3 -6.67 9.56 -24.97
CA ILE A 3 -6.51 9.17 -23.57
C ILE A 3 -6.26 10.42 -22.73
N ILE A 4 -7.01 10.56 -21.64
CA ILE A 4 -6.65 11.49 -20.55
C ILE A 4 -5.99 10.69 -19.44
N ALA A 5 -4.78 11.06 -19.05
CA ALA A 5 -4.02 10.35 -18.03
C ALA A 5 -3.59 11.28 -16.90
N ASP A 6 -3.57 10.78 -15.66
CA ASP A 6 -2.92 11.46 -14.54
C ASP A 6 -1.42 11.65 -14.86
N GLU A 7 -0.94 12.90 -14.77
CA GLU A 7 0.43 13.29 -15.11
C GLU A 7 1.52 12.58 -14.30
N ASN A 8 1.20 11.98 -13.15
CA ASN A 8 2.15 11.26 -12.31
C ASN A 8 1.98 9.73 -12.40
N LEU A 9 1.21 9.24 -13.38
CA LEU A 9 1.16 7.82 -13.71
C LEU A 9 2.50 7.42 -14.36
N ALA A 10 3.11 6.32 -13.87
CA ALA A 10 4.43 5.91 -14.32
C ALA A 10 4.37 5.29 -15.73
N PHE A 11 5.30 5.64 -16.62
CA PHE A 11 5.45 5.01 -17.94
C PHE A 11 4.21 5.05 -18.86
N THR A 12 3.31 6.02 -18.69
CA THR A 12 2.09 6.14 -19.51
C THR A 12 2.42 6.21 -21.00
N ASP A 13 3.33 7.07 -21.43
CA ASP A 13 3.66 7.21 -22.85
C ASP A 13 4.29 5.94 -23.42
N TYR A 14 5.16 5.29 -22.65
CA TYR A 14 5.74 4.00 -23.03
C TYR A 14 4.63 2.98 -23.31
N PHE A 15 3.62 2.86 -22.46
CA PHE A 15 2.54 1.88 -22.65
C PHE A 15 1.53 2.28 -23.73
N PHE A 16 1.07 3.52 -23.76
CA PHE A 16 -0.16 3.89 -24.47
C PHE A 16 0.04 4.71 -25.75
N ALA A 17 1.20 5.35 -25.96
CA ALA A 17 1.35 6.36 -27.03
C ALA A 17 1.27 5.79 -28.46
N GLU A 18 1.41 4.46 -28.62
CA GLU A 18 1.26 3.80 -29.91
C GLU A 18 -0.21 3.63 -30.33
N PHE A 19 -1.16 3.69 -29.39
CA PHE A 19 -2.59 3.44 -29.64
C PHE A 19 -3.42 4.73 -29.69
N ALA A 20 -2.97 5.78 -29.00
CA ALA A 20 -3.78 6.97 -28.78
C ALA A 20 -2.94 8.23 -28.57
N GLU A 21 -3.55 9.39 -28.84
CA GLU A 21 -3.04 10.66 -28.34
C GLU A 21 -3.27 10.75 -26.82
N ILE A 22 -2.21 10.99 -26.06
CA ILE A 22 -2.26 11.10 -24.60
C ILE A 22 -2.23 12.58 -24.20
N GLN A 23 -3.18 12.99 -23.36
CA GLN A 23 -3.14 14.28 -22.68
C GLN A 23 -2.98 14.06 -21.17
N HIS A 24 -1.82 14.45 -20.67
CA HIS A 24 -1.50 14.40 -19.25
C HIS A 24 -2.15 15.57 -18.51
N ARG A 25 -2.81 15.27 -17.39
CA ARG A 25 -3.51 16.24 -16.55
C ARG A 25 -3.25 15.97 -15.08
N ALA A 26 -3.26 17.02 -14.26
CA ALA A 26 -3.20 16.87 -12.81
C ALA A 26 -4.49 16.21 -12.30
N GLY A 27 -4.39 14.99 -11.75
CA GLY A 27 -5.55 14.19 -11.38
C GLY A 27 -6.47 14.83 -10.33
N ARG A 28 -5.95 15.70 -9.45
CA ARG A 28 -6.73 16.37 -8.40
C ARG A 28 -7.59 17.52 -8.93
N THR A 29 -7.19 18.15 -10.04
CA THR A 29 -7.92 19.27 -10.65
C THR A 29 -8.63 18.86 -11.93
N LEU A 30 -8.66 17.56 -12.24
CA LEU A 30 -9.32 17.04 -13.42
C LEU A 30 -10.82 17.31 -13.34
N ALA A 31 -11.36 17.99 -14.34
CA ALA A 31 -12.76 18.38 -14.42
C ALA A 31 -13.46 17.71 -15.61
N HIS A 32 -14.79 17.73 -15.60
CA HIS A 32 -15.60 17.18 -16.68
C HIS A 32 -15.20 17.70 -18.07
N ALA A 33 -14.93 19.01 -18.19
CA ALA A 33 -14.51 19.64 -19.45
C ALA A 33 -13.20 19.06 -20.03
N ASP A 34 -12.33 18.49 -19.20
CA ASP A 34 -11.08 17.88 -19.66
C ASP A 34 -11.31 16.52 -20.34
N VAL A 35 -12.40 15.83 -19.99
CA VAL A 35 -12.65 14.42 -20.34
C VAL A 35 -13.79 14.20 -21.32
N GLN A 36 -14.55 15.25 -21.68
CA GLN A 36 -15.73 15.16 -22.57
C GLN A 36 -15.50 14.36 -23.86
N ASN A 37 -14.33 14.56 -24.48
CA ASN A 37 -13.98 13.95 -25.77
C ASN A 37 -12.92 12.84 -25.62
N ALA A 38 -12.76 12.27 -24.43
CA ALA A 38 -11.83 11.18 -24.18
C ALA A 38 -12.47 9.83 -24.52
N ASP A 39 -11.69 8.91 -25.06
CA ASP A 39 -12.09 7.51 -25.24
C ASP A 39 -11.71 6.67 -24.01
N ALA A 40 -10.60 7.02 -23.36
CA ALA A 40 -10.16 6.37 -22.12
C ALA A 40 -9.64 7.36 -21.10
N LEU A 41 -9.79 7.00 -19.82
CA LEU A 41 -9.34 7.77 -18.67
C LEU A 41 -8.45 6.90 -17.78
N LEU A 42 -7.20 7.32 -17.56
CA LEU A 42 -6.22 6.62 -16.73
C LEU A 42 -5.92 7.45 -15.48
N VAL A 43 -6.25 6.91 -14.29
CA VAL A 43 -6.27 7.68 -13.04
C VAL A 43 -5.50 7.01 -11.90
N ARG A 44 -5.21 7.82 -10.87
CA ARG A 44 -4.75 7.36 -9.55
C ARG A 44 -5.80 7.71 -8.49
N SER A 45 -5.55 7.33 -7.24
CA SER A 45 -6.50 7.51 -6.11
C SER A 45 -6.90 8.96 -5.81
N VAL A 46 -6.16 9.94 -6.32
CA VAL A 46 -6.44 11.38 -6.13
C VAL A 46 -7.60 11.89 -6.98
N THR A 47 -7.96 11.19 -8.06
CA THR A 47 -9.05 11.58 -8.96
C THR A 47 -10.33 10.87 -8.54
N LYS A 48 -11.38 11.64 -8.21
CA LYS A 48 -12.70 11.08 -7.94
C LYS A 48 -13.44 10.88 -9.26
N VAL A 49 -13.59 9.63 -9.68
CA VAL A 49 -14.34 9.24 -10.87
C VAL A 49 -15.79 8.99 -10.45
N ASN A 50 -16.63 10.00 -10.61
CA ASN A 50 -18.05 9.99 -10.26
C ASN A 50 -18.89 10.54 -11.43
N HIS A 51 -20.21 10.54 -11.28
CA HIS A 51 -21.16 11.12 -12.24
C HIS A 51 -20.76 12.52 -12.73
N ALA A 52 -20.33 13.40 -11.82
CA ALA A 52 -19.93 14.76 -12.19
C ALA A 52 -18.73 14.81 -13.14
N LEU A 53 -17.89 13.78 -13.17
CA LEU A 53 -16.76 13.67 -14.10
C LEU A 53 -17.15 12.98 -15.41
N ILE A 54 -17.89 11.86 -15.33
CA ILE A 54 -18.05 10.91 -16.45
C ILE A 54 -19.37 11.03 -17.23
N ASP A 55 -20.40 11.68 -16.67
CA ASP A 55 -21.69 11.78 -17.35
C ASP A 55 -21.58 12.57 -18.66
N GLN A 56 -22.30 12.15 -19.70
CA GLN A 56 -22.28 12.79 -21.02
C GLN A 56 -20.88 12.86 -21.68
N THR A 57 -20.00 11.90 -21.36
CA THR A 57 -18.70 11.74 -22.01
C THR A 57 -18.72 10.62 -23.05
N THR A 58 -17.66 10.54 -23.86
CA THR A 58 -17.42 9.43 -24.80
C THR A 58 -16.53 8.32 -24.22
N ILE A 59 -16.27 8.34 -22.91
CA ILE A 59 -15.33 7.40 -22.28
C ILE A 59 -15.87 5.97 -22.40
N GLN A 60 -15.02 5.05 -22.84
CA GLN A 60 -15.31 3.62 -22.95
C GLN A 60 -14.49 2.77 -21.98
N PHE A 61 -13.40 3.33 -21.45
CA PHE A 61 -12.48 2.66 -20.54
C PHE A 61 -11.98 3.56 -19.41
N VAL A 62 -12.02 3.07 -18.17
CA VAL A 62 -11.39 3.69 -17.00
C VAL A 62 -10.40 2.73 -16.36
N GLY A 63 -9.11 3.08 -16.42
CA GLY A 63 -8.03 2.32 -15.78
C GLY A 63 -7.52 3.05 -14.55
N SER A 64 -7.60 2.43 -13.38
CA SER A 64 -6.97 2.97 -12.18
C SER A 64 -5.73 2.19 -11.75
N ALA A 65 -4.57 2.85 -11.76
CA ALA A 65 -3.30 2.23 -11.36
C ALA A 65 -3.11 2.18 -9.84
N THR A 66 -4.15 1.79 -9.12
CA THR A 66 -4.16 1.64 -7.66
C THR A 66 -4.84 0.34 -7.24
N ILE A 67 -4.50 -0.17 -6.06
CA ILE A 67 -5.18 -1.33 -5.48
C ILE A 67 -6.61 -0.98 -5.05
N GLY A 68 -6.79 0.11 -4.31
CA GLY A 68 -8.11 0.53 -3.81
C GLY A 68 -8.99 1.09 -4.94
N THR A 69 -10.30 1.06 -4.72
CA THR A 69 -11.33 1.58 -5.62
C THR A 69 -12.17 2.69 -4.97
N ASP A 70 -11.77 3.19 -3.79
CA ASP A 70 -12.50 4.19 -2.98
C ASP A 70 -12.79 5.53 -3.72
N HIS A 71 -12.12 5.76 -4.84
CA HIS A 71 -12.24 6.92 -5.70
C HIS A 71 -13.01 6.66 -7.00
N LEU A 72 -13.46 5.41 -7.24
CA LEU A 72 -14.25 5.01 -8.39
C LEU A 72 -15.69 4.75 -7.97
N ASP A 73 -16.62 5.47 -8.58
CA ASP A 73 -18.03 5.12 -8.56
C ASP A 73 -18.28 3.97 -9.55
N ILE A 74 -18.01 2.74 -9.09
CA ILE A 74 -18.11 1.53 -9.91
C ILE A 74 -19.53 1.36 -10.46
N GLN A 75 -20.55 1.66 -9.65
CA GLN A 75 -21.94 1.55 -10.08
C GLN A 75 -22.25 2.52 -11.23
N ALA A 76 -21.78 3.77 -11.14
CA ALA A 76 -21.94 4.75 -12.21
C ALA A 76 -21.23 4.32 -13.51
N LEU A 77 -20.01 3.77 -13.39
CA LEU A 77 -19.25 3.25 -14.54
C LEU A 77 -20.00 2.10 -15.23
N GLU A 78 -20.51 1.14 -14.46
CA GLU A 78 -21.24 -0.01 -14.99
C GLU A 78 -22.58 0.37 -15.63
N GLN A 79 -23.33 1.31 -15.02
CA GLN A 79 -24.58 1.82 -15.58
C GLN A 79 -24.41 2.49 -16.95
N GLN A 80 -23.25 3.09 -17.19
CA GLN A 80 -22.91 3.73 -18.47
C GLN A 80 -22.19 2.78 -19.44
N ASN A 81 -22.07 1.49 -19.10
CA ASN A 81 -21.32 0.48 -19.87
C ASN A 81 -19.85 0.86 -20.11
N ILE A 82 -19.26 1.60 -19.16
CA ILE A 82 -17.84 1.95 -19.19
C ILE A 82 -17.06 0.79 -18.60
N THR A 83 -16.17 0.18 -19.39
CA THR A 83 -15.30 -0.88 -18.89
C THR A 83 -14.31 -0.26 -17.92
N TRP A 84 -14.14 -0.87 -16.75
CA TRP A 84 -13.22 -0.36 -15.74
C TRP A 84 -12.31 -1.45 -15.21
N THR A 85 -11.13 -1.05 -14.74
CA THR A 85 -10.22 -1.93 -14.02
C THR A 85 -9.45 -1.14 -12.97
N ASN A 86 -9.04 -1.83 -11.91
CA ASN A 86 -8.02 -1.36 -10.99
C ASN A 86 -6.77 -2.26 -11.09
N ALA A 87 -5.65 -1.80 -10.54
CA ALA A 87 -4.40 -2.55 -10.51
C ALA A 87 -4.27 -3.33 -9.19
N ALA A 88 -5.20 -4.25 -8.93
CA ALA A 88 -5.25 -5.01 -7.68
C ALA A 88 -3.94 -5.79 -7.43
N GLY A 89 -3.27 -5.53 -6.32
CA GLY A 89 -2.01 -6.17 -5.96
C GLY A 89 -0.75 -5.53 -6.56
N CYS A 90 -0.84 -4.45 -7.33
CA CYS A 90 0.31 -3.86 -8.03
C CYS A 90 1.45 -3.45 -7.10
N ASN A 91 1.18 -3.00 -5.88
CA ASN A 91 2.19 -2.58 -4.91
C ASN A 91 2.27 -3.49 -3.68
N ALA A 92 1.68 -4.68 -3.75
CA ALA A 92 1.58 -5.56 -2.58
C ALA A 92 2.94 -6.10 -2.11
N GLN A 93 3.88 -6.29 -3.03
CA GLN A 93 5.27 -6.66 -2.70
C GLN A 93 5.95 -5.57 -1.88
N ALA A 94 5.88 -4.31 -2.33
CA ALA A 94 6.44 -3.19 -1.60
C ALA A 94 5.90 -3.08 -0.17
N VAL A 95 4.59 -3.23 0.03
CA VAL A 95 4.01 -3.17 1.38
C VAL A 95 4.50 -4.33 2.26
N ALA A 96 4.60 -5.55 1.72
CA ALA A 96 5.15 -6.69 2.46
C ALA A 96 6.60 -6.42 2.90
N GLU A 97 7.43 -5.91 2.00
CA GLU A 97 8.81 -5.54 2.31
C GLU A 97 8.90 -4.36 3.31
N TYR A 98 7.99 -3.38 3.23
CA TYR A 98 7.90 -2.29 4.21
C TYR A 98 7.69 -2.85 5.62
N VAL A 99 6.72 -3.76 5.79
CA VAL A 99 6.38 -4.35 7.10
C VAL A 99 7.59 -5.08 7.68
N ILE A 100 8.27 -5.91 6.88
CA ILE A 100 9.45 -6.62 7.34
C ILE A 100 10.58 -5.64 7.66
N THR A 101 10.86 -4.65 6.79
CA THR A 101 11.87 -3.63 7.07
C THR A 101 11.55 -2.85 8.35
N ALA A 102 10.29 -2.53 8.61
CA ALA A 102 9.89 -1.86 9.84
C ALA A 102 10.15 -2.73 11.08
N LEU A 103 9.76 -4.01 11.04
CA LEU A 103 10.04 -4.95 12.13
C LEU A 103 11.54 -5.06 12.42
N LEU A 104 12.34 -5.28 11.37
CA LEU A 104 13.80 -5.44 11.49
C LEU A 104 14.53 -4.14 11.85
N HIS A 105 13.96 -2.99 11.51
CA HIS A 105 14.46 -1.68 11.96
C HIS A 105 14.26 -1.48 13.46
N LEU A 106 13.13 -1.95 14.00
CA LEU A 106 12.85 -1.89 15.44
C LEU A 106 13.69 -2.89 16.22
N ASP A 107 13.86 -4.10 15.68
CA ASP A 107 14.66 -5.16 16.30
C ASP A 107 15.20 -6.12 15.23
N ILE A 108 16.51 -6.03 14.97
CA ILE A 108 17.18 -6.88 13.98
C ILE A 108 17.32 -8.33 14.45
N GLU A 109 17.25 -8.59 15.76
CA GLU A 109 17.35 -9.93 16.36
C GLU A 109 16.11 -10.79 16.07
N LEU A 110 15.02 -10.18 15.57
CA LEU A 110 13.85 -10.92 15.07
C LEU A 110 14.23 -11.94 13.97
N LEU A 111 15.32 -11.72 13.24
CA LEU A 111 15.83 -12.68 12.25
C LEU A 111 16.26 -14.02 12.89
N GLU A 112 16.70 -14.00 14.15
CA GLU A 112 17.20 -15.18 14.87
C GLU A 112 16.11 -15.89 15.67
N ARG A 113 14.95 -15.26 15.87
CA ARG A 113 13.84 -15.86 16.63
C ARG A 113 13.16 -17.01 15.91
N ASN A 114 13.27 -17.11 14.59
CA ASN A 114 12.66 -18.18 13.79
C ASN A 114 11.18 -18.43 14.23
N HIS A 115 10.81 -19.69 14.49
CA HIS A 115 9.45 -20.09 14.85
C HIS A 115 8.99 -19.59 16.24
N GLU A 116 9.90 -19.06 17.06
CA GLU A 116 9.54 -18.45 18.35
C GLU A 116 8.91 -17.06 18.18
N PHE A 117 9.06 -16.43 17.02
CA PHE A 117 8.38 -15.18 16.69
C PHE A 117 7.10 -15.46 15.90
N THR A 118 5.98 -14.95 16.41
CA THR A 118 4.67 -15.06 15.74
C THR A 118 4.26 -13.73 15.12
N LEU A 119 4.28 -13.67 13.78
CA LEU A 119 3.67 -12.59 13.01
C LEU A 119 2.22 -12.92 12.69
N ALA A 120 1.31 -12.11 13.21
CA ALA A 120 -0.10 -12.18 12.90
C ALA A 120 -0.49 -11.20 11.79
N ILE A 121 -1.31 -11.67 10.85
CA ILE A 121 -1.74 -10.89 9.68
C ILE A 121 -3.27 -10.76 9.70
N VAL A 122 -3.76 -9.53 9.80
CA VAL A 122 -5.20 -9.23 9.71
C VAL A 122 -5.51 -8.82 8.27
N GLY A 123 -6.23 -9.68 7.54
CA GLY A 123 -6.46 -9.56 6.10
C GLY A 123 -5.43 -10.32 5.27
N LEU A 124 -5.87 -11.37 4.57
CA LEU A 124 -5.05 -12.33 3.82
C LEU A 124 -5.18 -12.16 2.29
N GLY A 125 -5.60 -10.97 1.85
CA GLY A 125 -5.67 -10.59 0.43
C GLY A 125 -4.31 -10.42 -0.24
N ASN A 126 -4.23 -9.53 -1.24
CA ASN A 126 -3.04 -9.32 -2.06
C ASN A 126 -1.75 -9.04 -1.26
N VAL A 127 -1.83 -8.17 -0.25
CA VAL A 127 -0.70 -7.82 0.62
C VAL A 127 -0.44 -8.91 1.64
N GLY A 128 -1.48 -9.33 2.37
CA GLY A 128 -1.36 -10.33 3.44
C GLY A 128 -0.73 -11.64 2.98
N ARG A 129 -1.10 -12.15 1.79
CA ARG A 129 -0.47 -13.35 1.21
C ARG A 129 1.02 -13.18 0.94
N ARG A 130 1.44 -12.03 0.38
CA ARG A 130 2.85 -11.76 0.09
C ARG A 130 3.65 -11.61 1.37
N LEU A 131 3.12 -10.88 2.34
CA LEU A 131 3.73 -10.76 3.66
C LEU A 131 3.87 -12.13 4.34
N ALA A 132 2.83 -12.96 4.30
CA ALA A 132 2.86 -14.30 4.86
C ALA A 132 3.97 -15.15 4.24
N LYS A 133 4.07 -15.14 2.90
CA LYS A 133 5.09 -15.88 2.17
C LYS A 133 6.50 -15.40 2.53
N MET A 134 6.72 -14.09 2.60
CA MET A 134 8.01 -13.48 2.93
C MET A 134 8.41 -13.75 4.39
N ALA A 135 7.47 -13.66 5.33
CA ALA A 135 7.71 -13.97 6.73
C ALA A 135 8.06 -15.47 6.94
N GLN A 136 7.41 -16.38 6.21
CA GLN A 136 7.77 -17.79 6.22
C GLN A 136 9.19 -18.04 5.69
N LEU A 137 9.66 -17.28 4.68
CA LEU A 137 11.05 -17.37 4.19
C LEU A 137 12.08 -16.96 5.26
N LEU A 138 11.69 -16.10 6.22
CA LEU A 138 12.51 -15.74 7.38
C LEU A 138 12.43 -16.77 8.51
N GLY A 139 11.61 -17.81 8.36
CA GLY A 139 11.39 -18.86 9.37
C GLY A 139 10.44 -18.43 10.49
N TRP A 140 9.69 -17.34 10.34
CA TRP A 140 8.73 -16.91 11.34
C TRP A 140 7.46 -17.77 11.34
N THR A 141 6.85 -17.91 12.52
CA THR A 141 5.49 -18.46 12.63
C THR A 141 4.50 -17.42 12.14
N VAL A 142 3.61 -17.79 11.22
CA VAL A 142 2.61 -16.88 10.65
C VAL A 142 1.20 -17.41 10.92
N ILE A 143 0.37 -16.57 11.53
CA ILE A 143 -1.07 -16.81 11.69
C ILE A 143 -1.87 -15.69 11.01
N GLY A 144 -3.07 -16.01 10.57
CA GLY A 144 -3.93 -15.07 9.86
C GLY A 144 -5.31 -14.94 10.48
N TYR A 145 -5.95 -13.80 10.27
CA TYR A 145 -7.39 -13.64 10.41
C TYR A 145 -7.93 -13.00 9.14
N ASP A 146 -8.75 -13.76 8.41
CA ASP A 146 -9.53 -13.25 7.29
C ASP A 146 -10.83 -14.07 7.16
N PRO A 147 -12.01 -13.45 7.32
CA PRO A 147 -13.29 -14.15 7.19
C PRO A 147 -13.60 -14.66 5.78
N PHE A 148 -12.93 -14.13 4.76
CA PHE A 148 -13.22 -14.37 3.34
C PHE A 148 -12.14 -15.20 2.64
N VAL A 149 -10.90 -15.11 3.11
CA VAL A 149 -9.74 -15.73 2.47
C VAL A 149 -9.08 -16.75 3.39
N GLN A 150 -8.84 -17.94 2.86
CA GLN A 150 -7.98 -18.95 3.48
C GLN A 150 -6.75 -19.15 2.61
N LEU A 151 -5.58 -19.28 3.24
CA LEU A 151 -4.31 -19.51 2.55
C LEU A 151 -3.72 -20.83 3.00
N ASP A 152 -3.32 -21.66 2.04
CA ASP A 152 -2.59 -22.89 2.32
C ASP A 152 -1.30 -22.60 3.08
N GLY A 153 -1.04 -23.36 4.14
CA GLY A 153 0.14 -23.20 4.99
C GLY A 153 0.08 -22.03 5.98
N ILE A 154 -1.05 -21.31 6.07
CA ILE A 154 -1.30 -20.30 7.09
C ILE A 154 -2.48 -20.74 7.96
N GLU A 155 -2.27 -20.79 9.27
CA GLU A 155 -3.34 -21.06 10.21
C GLU A 155 -4.27 -19.83 10.29
N ASN A 156 -5.48 -19.94 9.75
CA ASN A 156 -6.53 -18.93 9.91
C ASN A 156 -7.22 -19.15 11.26
N VAL A 157 -7.09 -18.19 12.17
CA VAL A 157 -7.55 -18.26 13.56
C VAL A 157 -8.65 -17.23 13.81
N SER A 158 -9.42 -17.37 14.90
CA SER A 158 -10.32 -16.31 15.35
C SER A 158 -9.55 -15.03 15.72
N PHE A 159 -10.20 -13.87 15.60
CA PHE A 159 -9.59 -12.59 15.95
C PHE A 159 -9.02 -12.56 17.38
N ASP A 160 -9.76 -13.03 18.39
CA ASP A 160 -9.28 -13.06 19.79
C ASP A 160 -8.02 -13.93 19.96
N ALA A 161 -8.00 -15.10 19.33
CA ALA A 161 -6.83 -15.98 19.32
C ALA A 161 -5.62 -15.33 18.62
N LEU A 162 -5.85 -14.54 17.58
CA LEU A 162 -4.81 -13.76 16.91
C LEU A 162 -4.19 -12.75 17.87
N LEU A 163 -5.01 -11.94 18.55
CA LEU A 163 -4.56 -10.91 19.50
C LEU A 163 -3.75 -11.51 20.66
N ALA A 164 -4.18 -12.65 21.18
CA ALA A 164 -3.54 -13.33 22.30
C ALA A 164 -2.21 -14.01 21.94
N ARG A 165 -2.02 -14.43 20.68
CA ARG A 165 -0.85 -15.20 20.23
C ARG A 165 0.23 -14.36 19.57
N ALA A 166 -0.12 -13.22 18.98
CA ALA A 166 0.79 -12.41 18.18
C ALA A 166 1.92 -11.77 19.00
N ASP A 167 3.14 -11.81 18.45
CA ASP A 167 4.26 -10.95 18.90
C ASP A 167 4.34 -9.67 18.06
N ALA A 168 3.87 -9.73 16.81
CA ALA A 168 3.58 -8.57 15.98
C ALA A 168 2.27 -8.77 15.22
N ILE A 169 1.52 -7.69 15.02
CA ILE A 169 0.27 -7.67 14.26
C ILE A 169 0.41 -6.68 13.11
N SER A 170 0.19 -7.15 11.88
CA SER A 170 0.18 -6.32 10.68
C SER A 170 -1.20 -6.32 10.02
N ILE A 171 -1.73 -5.12 9.75
CA ILE A 171 -3.10 -4.89 9.27
C ILE A 171 -3.09 -4.61 7.76
N HIS A 172 -3.92 -5.36 7.01
CA HIS A 172 -4.02 -5.34 5.55
C HIS A 172 -5.45 -5.50 5.03
N VAL A 173 -6.43 -4.97 5.75
CA VAL A 173 -7.86 -5.00 5.38
C VAL A 173 -8.29 -3.75 4.60
N PRO A 174 -9.35 -3.82 3.77
CA PRO A 174 -10.00 -2.59 3.28
C PRO A 174 -10.62 -1.81 4.45
N LEU A 175 -11.02 -0.55 4.22
CA LEU A 175 -11.84 0.21 5.18
C LEU A 175 -13.33 0.03 4.84
N THR A 176 -14.07 -0.60 5.74
CA THR A 176 -15.52 -0.83 5.60
C THR A 176 -16.24 -0.45 6.88
N SER A 177 -17.35 0.28 6.75
CA SER A 177 -18.24 0.64 7.87
C SER A 177 -19.52 -0.20 7.90
N THR A 178 -19.72 -1.03 6.88
CA THR A 178 -20.93 -1.85 6.68
C THR A 178 -20.54 -3.26 6.24
N GLY A 179 -21.51 -4.16 6.19
CA GLY A 179 -21.31 -5.58 5.90
C GLY A 179 -21.10 -6.42 7.16
N ASP A 180 -20.90 -7.72 6.98
CA ASP A 180 -20.81 -8.70 8.09
C ASP A 180 -19.50 -8.59 8.88
N HIS A 181 -18.48 -7.99 8.28
CA HIS A 181 -17.14 -7.83 8.85
C HIS A 181 -16.63 -6.40 8.62
N PRO A 182 -17.21 -5.38 9.30
CA PRO A 182 -16.73 -4.01 9.21
C PRO A 182 -15.33 -3.90 9.82
N THR A 183 -14.51 -3.04 9.24
CA THR A 183 -13.10 -2.86 9.66
C THR A 183 -12.81 -1.48 10.22
N GLN A 184 -13.74 -0.54 10.09
CA GLN A 184 -13.62 0.75 10.78
C GLN A 184 -13.54 0.53 12.29
N HIS A 185 -12.48 1.07 12.90
CA HIS A 185 -12.17 0.93 14.32
C HIS A 185 -12.13 -0.55 14.79
N LEU A 186 -11.70 -1.45 13.89
CA LEU A 186 -11.42 -2.85 14.24
C LEU A 186 -10.42 -2.94 15.39
N PHE A 187 -9.48 -2.01 15.46
CA PHE A 187 -8.58 -1.83 16.60
C PHE A 187 -9.04 -0.64 17.43
N ASN A 188 -9.69 -0.95 18.55
CA ASN A 188 -10.26 -0.02 19.54
C ASN A 188 -9.80 -0.42 20.96
N GLU A 189 -10.30 0.27 21.99
CA GLU A 189 -9.94 0.04 23.40
C GLU A 189 -10.07 -1.44 23.82
N ALA A 190 -11.18 -2.09 23.47
CA ALA A 190 -11.43 -3.49 23.82
C ALA A 190 -10.49 -4.46 23.07
N THR A 191 -10.04 -4.08 21.88
CA THR A 191 -9.08 -4.86 21.09
C THR A 191 -7.67 -4.73 21.67
N PHE A 192 -7.25 -3.52 22.01
CA PHE A 192 -5.95 -3.26 22.62
C PHE A 192 -5.79 -3.96 23.97
N ALA A 193 -6.86 -4.03 24.77
CA ALA A 193 -6.88 -4.75 26.04
C ALA A 193 -6.63 -6.27 25.92
N GLN A 194 -6.87 -6.85 24.74
CA GLN A 194 -6.69 -8.29 24.48
C GLN A 194 -5.34 -8.63 23.83
N MET A 195 -4.64 -7.62 23.29
CA MET A 195 -3.31 -7.81 22.72
C MET A 195 -2.28 -8.05 23.82
N LYS A 196 -1.26 -8.87 23.55
CA LYS A 196 -0.09 -8.92 24.42
C LYS A 196 0.49 -7.51 24.59
N GLU A 197 0.84 -7.11 25.80
CA GLU A 197 1.41 -5.78 26.08
C GLU A 197 2.67 -5.48 25.23
N SER A 198 3.49 -6.51 24.99
CA SER A 198 4.72 -6.42 24.19
C SER A 198 4.52 -6.47 22.68
N ALA A 199 3.29 -6.74 22.19
CA ALA A 199 3.07 -6.94 20.76
C ALA A 199 3.31 -5.65 19.96
N ILE A 200 4.07 -5.76 18.88
CA ILE A 200 4.28 -4.67 17.90
C ILE A 200 3.03 -4.54 17.04
N LEU A 201 2.54 -3.32 16.83
CA LEU A 201 1.40 -3.06 15.94
C LEU A 201 1.84 -2.31 14.68
N ILE A 202 1.40 -2.78 13.52
CA ILE A 202 1.73 -2.20 12.22
C ILE A 202 0.44 -1.97 11.42
N ASN A 203 0.21 -0.73 10.99
CA ASN A 203 -0.87 -0.41 10.07
C ASN A 203 -0.34 0.21 8.78
N THR A 204 -0.53 -0.52 7.68
CA THR A 204 -0.24 -0.09 6.30
C THR A 204 -1.48 -0.21 5.39
N ALA A 205 -2.65 -0.36 6.00
CA ALA A 205 -3.91 -0.57 5.30
C ALA A 205 -4.65 0.76 5.07
N ARG A 206 -5.42 1.19 6.06
CA ARG A 206 -6.18 2.44 6.10
C ARG A 206 -6.18 2.97 7.53
N GLY A 207 -6.06 4.29 7.67
CA GLY A 207 -5.98 4.95 8.97
C GLY A 207 -7.12 4.58 9.93
N PRO A 208 -8.40 4.81 9.54
CA PRO A 208 -9.55 4.57 10.41
C PRO A 208 -9.83 3.10 10.76
N VAL A 209 -9.00 2.14 10.34
CA VAL A 209 -9.06 0.77 10.88
C VAL A 209 -8.63 0.74 12.34
N ILE A 210 -7.74 1.67 12.73
CA ILE A 210 -7.40 1.93 14.12
C ILE A 210 -8.14 3.19 14.60
N GLN A 211 -8.76 3.10 15.78
CA GLN A 211 -9.26 4.27 16.51
C GLN A 211 -8.07 4.96 17.21
N GLN A 212 -7.67 6.13 16.71
CA GLN A 212 -6.47 6.85 17.14
C GLN A 212 -6.47 7.18 18.63
N ALA A 213 -7.61 7.61 19.19
CA ALA A 213 -7.71 7.93 20.61
C ALA A 213 -7.38 6.72 21.50
N ALA A 214 -7.93 5.55 21.17
CA ALA A 214 -7.67 4.31 21.89
C ALA A 214 -6.21 3.86 21.73
N LEU A 215 -5.64 4.00 20.52
CA LEU A 215 -4.23 3.71 20.26
C LEU A 215 -3.31 4.55 21.14
N MET A 216 -3.57 5.85 21.27
CA MET A 216 -2.75 6.74 22.07
C MET A 216 -2.79 6.34 23.55
N THR A 217 -3.97 6.03 24.10
CA THR A 217 -4.11 5.54 25.47
C THR A 217 -3.34 4.23 25.70
N ASP A 218 -3.42 3.29 24.77
CA ASP A 218 -2.71 2.02 24.84
C ASP A 218 -1.18 2.19 24.76
N ILE A 219 -0.66 3.03 23.86
CA ILE A 219 0.79 3.33 23.81
C ILE A 219 1.26 3.92 25.14
N GLN A 220 0.51 4.87 25.73
CA GLN A 220 0.87 5.48 27.01
C GLN A 220 0.88 4.47 28.16
N THR A 221 -0.07 3.53 28.16
CA THR A 221 -0.23 2.55 29.22
C THR A 221 0.81 1.43 29.13
N ASN A 222 1.07 0.93 27.92
CA ASN A 222 1.84 -0.30 27.69
C ASN A 222 3.22 -0.05 27.07
N ASN A 223 3.56 1.20 26.73
CA ASN A 223 4.77 1.55 25.97
C ASN A 223 4.88 0.75 24.65
N ARG A 224 3.72 0.50 24.01
CA ARG A 224 3.62 -0.33 22.82
C ARG A 224 4.43 0.25 21.66
N LYS A 225 5.16 -0.61 20.94
CA LYS A 225 5.80 -0.23 19.68
C LYS A 225 4.77 -0.24 18.55
N VAL A 226 4.58 0.91 17.92
CA VAL A 226 3.60 1.10 16.85
C VAL A 226 4.27 1.71 15.62
N VAL A 227 4.00 1.11 14.47
CA VAL A 227 4.40 1.59 13.15
C VAL A 227 3.16 1.96 12.35
N LEU A 228 3.03 3.22 11.95
CA LEU A 228 1.94 3.67 11.08
C LEU A 228 2.49 4.21 9.77
N ASP A 229 2.03 3.64 8.66
CA ASP A 229 2.11 4.28 7.34
C ASP A 229 0.82 5.06 7.03
N VAL A 230 -0.26 4.81 7.78
CA VAL A 230 -1.58 5.41 7.56
C VAL A 230 -2.19 5.94 8.86
N PHE A 231 -2.96 7.03 8.79
CA PHE A 231 -3.47 7.77 9.95
C PHE A 231 -4.97 8.07 9.82
N GLU A 232 -5.69 8.05 10.94
CA GLU A 232 -7.17 8.19 10.95
C GLU A 232 -7.64 9.49 10.30
N PHE A 233 -6.92 10.58 10.51
CA PHE A 233 -7.28 11.92 10.03
C PHE A 233 -6.37 12.44 8.91
N GLU A 234 -5.81 11.52 8.11
CA GLU A 234 -5.05 11.90 6.90
C GLU A 234 -5.82 12.94 6.06
N PRO A 235 -5.13 13.94 5.49
CA PRO A 235 -3.67 14.09 5.42
C PRO A 235 -3.06 14.91 6.57
N GLU A 236 -3.81 15.22 7.63
CA GLU A 236 -3.30 15.93 8.81
C GLU A 236 -2.92 14.95 9.91
N ILE A 237 -1.75 15.16 10.54
CA ILE A 237 -1.25 14.26 11.58
C ILE A 237 -0.81 15.11 12.77
N SER A 238 -1.34 14.83 13.96
CA SER A 238 -0.93 15.56 15.17
C SER A 238 0.50 15.20 15.55
N GLN A 239 1.26 16.19 16.02
CA GLN A 239 2.58 15.98 16.60
C GLN A 239 2.51 15.02 17.79
N GLN A 240 1.46 15.16 18.61
CA GLN A 240 1.25 14.30 19.77
C GLN A 240 1.21 12.81 19.39
N LEU A 241 0.51 12.44 18.31
CA LEU A 241 0.52 11.06 17.83
C LEU A 241 1.92 10.69 17.33
N LEU A 242 2.53 11.51 16.48
CA LEU A 242 3.84 11.21 15.91
C LEU A 242 4.88 10.93 17.00
N ASP A 243 4.96 11.76 18.03
CA ASP A 243 5.91 11.62 19.13
C ASP A 243 5.77 10.30 19.91
N MET A 244 4.62 9.64 19.82
CA MET A 244 4.34 8.35 20.46
C MET A 244 4.67 7.14 19.59
N LEU A 245 4.78 7.32 18.27
CA LEU A 245 5.02 6.22 17.33
C LEU A 245 6.50 5.84 17.27
N ALA A 246 6.76 4.55 17.18
CA ALA A 246 8.12 4.04 16.98
C ALA A 246 8.63 4.33 15.56
N LEU A 247 7.72 4.34 14.58
CA LEU A 247 8.00 4.68 13.20
C LEU A 247 6.71 5.19 12.52
N ALA A 248 6.80 6.26 11.74
CA ALA A 248 5.68 6.88 11.05
C ALA A 248 6.08 7.28 9.63
N THR A 249 5.35 6.88 8.60
CA THR A 249 5.65 7.29 7.22
C THR A 249 4.39 7.79 6.50
N PRO A 250 4.51 8.68 5.49
CA PRO A 250 3.37 9.42 4.95
C PRO A 250 2.59 8.63 3.89
N HIS A 251 2.07 7.44 4.20
CA HIS A 251 1.28 6.62 3.28
C HIS A 251 2.02 6.33 1.97
N ILE A 252 3.20 5.75 2.12
CA ILE A 252 4.20 5.42 1.10
C ILE A 252 4.69 3.96 1.17
N ALA A 253 4.14 3.10 2.04
CA ALA A 253 4.59 1.70 2.12
C ALA A 253 4.53 0.99 0.75
N GLY A 254 3.54 1.32 -0.07
CA GLY A 254 3.40 0.81 -1.43
C GLY A 254 4.16 1.57 -2.53
N TYR A 255 5.01 2.54 -2.22
CA TYR A 255 5.68 3.39 -3.22
C TYR A 255 7.04 2.83 -3.68
N SER A 256 7.02 1.65 -4.31
CA SER A 256 8.15 1.17 -5.11
C SER A 256 8.06 1.66 -6.57
N LEU A 257 9.20 1.71 -7.25
CA LEU A 257 9.25 1.96 -8.69
C LEU A 257 8.51 0.85 -9.45
N GLU A 258 8.81 -0.40 -9.11
CA GLU A 258 8.14 -1.59 -9.64
C GLU A 258 6.63 -1.54 -9.44
N GLY A 259 6.16 -1.18 -8.24
CA GLY A 259 4.74 -1.18 -7.91
C GLY A 259 3.96 -0.13 -8.70
N LYS A 260 4.54 1.07 -8.87
CA LYS A 260 3.94 2.10 -9.74
C LYS A 260 3.93 1.66 -11.21
N ALA A 261 5.02 1.08 -11.70
CA ALA A 261 5.16 0.64 -13.08
C ALA A 261 4.21 -0.52 -13.42
N ARG A 262 4.14 -1.51 -12.52
CA ARG A 262 3.20 -2.64 -12.55
C ARG A 262 1.76 -2.16 -12.55
N GLY A 263 1.44 -1.12 -11.77
CA GLY A 263 0.13 -0.48 -11.78
C GLY A 263 -0.30 0.00 -13.17
N THR A 264 0.61 0.68 -13.88
CA THR A 264 0.36 1.12 -15.26
C THR A 264 0.28 -0.04 -16.24
N GLN A 265 1.16 -1.05 -16.12
CA GLN A 265 1.12 -2.23 -16.98
C GLN A 265 -0.22 -2.98 -16.89
N MET A 266 -0.74 -3.19 -15.66
CA MET A 266 -2.00 -3.92 -15.47
C MET A 266 -3.18 -3.21 -16.16
N ILE A 267 -3.25 -1.87 -16.07
CA ILE A 267 -4.30 -1.12 -16.76
C ILE A 267 -4.07 -1.06 -18.27
N TYR A 268 -2.81 -1.13 -18.72
CA TYR A 268 -2.44 -1.24 -20.14
C TYR A 268 -2.91 -2.58 -20.72
N GLU A 269 -2.67 -3.70 -20.04
CA GLU A 269 -3.12 -5.02 -20.47
C GLU A 269 -4.65 -5.07 -20.59
N ALA A 270 -5.37 -4.51 -19.61
CA ALA A 270 -6.82 -4.40 -19.65
C ALA A 270 -7.33 -3.47 -20.76
N PHE A 271 -6.64 -2.36 -21.01
CA PHE A 271 -6.94 -1.46 -22.12
C PHE A 271 -6.75 -2.17 -23.47
N CYS A 272 -5.66 -2.93 -23.64
CA CYS A 272 -5.41 -3.71 -24.84
C CYS A 272 -6.50 -4.74 -25.08
N HIS A 273 -6.95 -5.45 -24.04
CA HIS A 273 -8.10 -6.36 -24.16
C HIS A 273 -9.41 -5.64 -24.52
N LYS A 274 -9.67 -4.46 -23.97
CA LYS A 274 -10.89 -3.68 -24.26
C LYS A 274 -10.97 -3.23 -25.72
N PHE A 275 -9.83 -2.88 -26.32
CA PHE A 275 -9.75 -2.30 -27.67
C PHE A 275 -9.12 -3.23 -28.71
N ASP A 276 -9.01 -4.53 -28.38
CA ASP A 276 -8.45 -5.58 -29.25
C ASP A 276 -7.04 -5.29 -29.79
N TYR A 277 -6.19 -4.68 -28.95
CA TYR A 277 -4.78 -4.44 -29.26
C TYR A 277 -3.89 -5.59 -28.76
N PRO A 278 -2.78 -5.92 -29.47
CA PRO A 278 -1.81 -6.88 -28.98
C PRO A 278 -1.03 -6.34 -27.77
N ILE A 279 -0.84 -7.19 -26.75
CA ILE A 279 0.01 -6.89 -25.59
C ILE A 279 1.45 -7.24 -25.94
N SER A 280 2.35 -6.26 -25.92
CA SER A 280 3.77 -6.43 -26.32
C SER A 280 4.78 -5.79 -25.38
N LYS A 281 4.32 -4.99 -24.42
CA LYS A 281 5.16 -4.18 -23.53
C LYS A 281 5.23 -4.75 -22.13
N GLN A 282 6.38 -4.54 -21.47
CA GLN A 282 6.67 -4.99 -20.11
C GLN A 282 7.45 -3.92 -19.36
N PHE A 283 7.02 -3.57 -18.15
CA PHE A 283 7.58 -2.45 -17.39
C PHE A 283 9.04 -2.66 -17.01
N GLU A 284 9.45 -3.92 -16.82
CA GLU A 284 10.81 -4.30 -16.43
C GLU A 284 11.85 -3.77 -17.41
N THR A 285 11.48 -3.67 -18.71
CA THR A 285 12.35 -3.12 -19.75
C THR A 285 12.66 -1.63 -19.58
N GLN A 286 11.90 -0.93 -18.75
CA GLN A 286 12.03 0.50 -18.47
C GLN A 286 12.71 0.78 -17.12
N LEU A 287 12.99 -0.25 -16.33
CA LEU A 287 13.56 -0.07 -15.00
C LEU A 287 15.09 0.04 -15.05
N PRO A 288 15.69 0.94 -14.26
CA PRO A 288 17.14 1.03 -14.17
C PRO A 288 17.69 -0.21 -13.44
N HIS A 289 18.93 -0.60 -13.78
CA HIS A 289 19.66 -1.59 -13.01
C HIS A 289 20.03 -1.05 -11.62
N VAL A 290 20.04 -1.94 -10.62
CA VAL A 290 20.50 -1.65 -9.26
C VAL A 290 21.42 -2.74 -8.75
N GLU A 291 22.10 -2.45 -7.65
CA GLU A 291 23.01 -3.36 -6.98
C GLU A 291 22.31 -4.68 -6.59
N GLN A 292 22.97 -5.82 -6.82
CA GLN A 292 22.38 -7.15 -6.60
C GLN A 292 22.76 -7.69 -5.21
N PHE A 293 22.23 -7.09 -4.14
CA PHE A 293 22.58 -7.45 -2.76
C PHE A 293 22.33 -8.92 -2.41
N PHE A 294 21.28 -9.54 -2.97
CA PHE A 294 20.87 -10.90 -2.62
C PHE A 294 21.50 -11.99 -3.50
N GLU A 295 22.26 -11.62 -4.53
CA GLU A 295 22.82 -12.59 -5.47
C GLU A 295 23.85 -13.50 -4.77
N GLN A 296 23.53 -14.80 -4.71
CA GLN A 296 24.35 -15.85 -4.08
C GLN A 296 24.60 -15.68 -2.57
N GLN A 297 23.74 -14.92 -1.88
CA GLN A 297 23.84 -14.69 -0.43
C GLN A 297 22.60 -15.19 0.31
N ASP A 298 22.77 -15.51 1.59
CA ASP A 298 21.66 -15.86 2.48
C ASP A 298 20.75 -14.65 2.73
N LEU A 299 19.43 -14.87 2.71
CA LEU A 299 18.43 -13.82 2.89
C LEU A 299 18.61 -13.05 4.20
N LYS A 300 18.84 -13.75 5.32
CA LYS A 300 18.94 -13.10 6.64
C LYS A 300 20.22 -12.31 6.75
N GLU A 301 21.34 -12.85 6.24
CA GLU A 301 22.63 -12.15 6.25
C GLU A 301 22.59 -10.87 5.43
N VAL A 302 21.97 -10.90 4.25
CA VAL A 302 21.79 -9.69 3.42
C VAL A 302 20.94 -8.66 4.15
N LEU A 303 19.85 -9.07 4.80
CA LEU A 303 19.01 -8.15 5.58
C LEU A 303 19.80 -7.56 6.75
N LYS A 304 20.59 -8.33 7.50
CA LYS A 304 21.44 -7.78 8.58
C LYS A 304 22.42 -6.71 8.08
N GLN A 305 23.02 -6.92 6.91
CA GLN A 305 24.10 -6.08 6.39
C GLN A 305 23.59 -4.88 5.58
N HIS A 306 22.52 -5.07 4.82
CA HIS A 306 22.12 -4.17 3.73
C HIS A 306 20.70 -3.62 3.86
N LEU A 307 19.94 -3.89 4.95
CA LEU A 307 18.55 -3.45 5.10
C LEU A 307 18.36 -1.96 4.80
N SER A 308 19.18 -1.09 5.38
CA SER A 308 19.09 0.36 5.20
C SER A 308 19.58 0.84 3.84
N GLN A 309 20.43 0.07 3.16
CA GLN A 309 20.88 0.37 1.80
C GLN A 309 19.80 0.02 0.76
N ILE A 310 19.07 -1.08 0.99
CA ILE A 310 17.91 -1.48 0.19
C ILE A 310 16.75 -0.52 0.45
N TYR A 311 16.44 -0.26 1.72
CA TYR A 311 15.40 0.66 2.12
C TYR A 311 15.65 1.31 3.49
N ASN A 312 16.05 2.59 3.48
CA ASN A 312 16.20 3.39 4.69
C ASN A 312 14.85 3.95 5.18
N ILE A 313 14.06 3.11 5.83
CA ILE A 313 12.73 3.49 6.37
C ILE A 313 12.80 4.63 7.41
N ALA A 314 13.91 4.75 8.14
CA ALA A 314 14.10 5.80 9.13
C ALA A 314 14.21 7.20 8.52
N GLU A 315 14.72 7.30 7.29
CA GLU A 315 14.79 8.57 6.58
C GLU A 315 13.39 9.07 6.16
N ASP A 316 12.48 8.16 5.83
CA ASP A 316 11.08 8.50 5.53
C ASP A 316 10.35 9.01 6.79
N ASP A 317 10.59 8.36 7.93
CA ASP A 317 10.07 8.80 9.23
C ASP A 317 10.62 10.16 9.64
N LYS A 318 11.94 10.35 9.54
CA LYS A 318 12.59 11.62 9.81
C LYS A 318 12.04 12.75 8.94
N LYS A 319 11.81 12.51 7.66
CA LYS A 319 11.23 13.52 6.74
C LYS A 319 9.80 13.89 7.14
N LEU A 320 8.98 12.92 7.53
CA LEU A 320 7.62 13.20 8.01
C LEU A 320 7.65 14.04 9.30
N ARG A 321 8.47 13.65 10.29
CA ARG A 321 8.61 14.38 11.55
C ARG A 321 9.14 15.80 11.35
N ALA A 322 10.03 16.01 10.37
CA ALA A 322 10.56 17.33 10.03
C ALA A 322 9.49 18.27 9.42
N CYS A 323 8.34 17.76 8.99
CA CYS A 323 7.22 18.56 8.48
C CYS A 323 6.29 19.09 9.57
N VAL A 324 6.51 18.77 10.84
CA VAL A 324 5.68 19.27 11.94
C VAL A 324 5.85 20.78 12.08
N MET A 325 4.74 21.49 11.95
CA MET A 325 4.61 22.94 12.14
C MET A 325 3.35 23.20 12.96
N ASP A 326 3.43 24.08 13.96
CA ASP A 326 2.30 24.43 14.83
C ASP A 326 1.55 23.22 15.42
N GLY A 327 2.31 22.19 15.83
CA GLY A 327 1.79 20.99 16.49
C GLY A 327 1.19 19.92 15.57
N LYS A 328 1.33 20.04 14.25
CA LYS A 328 0.86 19.03 13.29
C LYS A 328 1.67 19.00 12.00
N VAL A 329 1.56 17.90 11.25
CA VAL A 329 1.88 17.87 9.82
C VAL A 329 0.63 18.29 9.06
N GLU A 330 0.72 19.36 8.29
CA GLU A 330 -0.38 19.83 7.45
C GLU A 330 -0.49 19.07 6.13
N GLN A 331 -1.69 19.09 5.55
CA GLN A 331 -2.00 18.46 4.27
C GLN A 331 -0.97 18.76 3.19
N LYS A 332 -0.57 20.02 3.03
CA LYS A 332 0.34 20.44 1.96
C LYS A 332 1.70 19.76 2.09
N ALA A 333 2.24 19.64 3.30
CA ALA A 333 3.52 19.01 3.55
C ALA A 333 3.44 17.49 3.36
N PHE A 334 2.38 16.85 3.90
CA PHE A 334 2.10 15.43 3.72
C PHE A 334 2.01 15.06 2.23
N ASP A 335 1.20 15.79 1.46
CA ASP A 335 1.04 15.59 0.02
C ASP A 335 2.37 15.81 -0.75
N LEU A 336 3.19 16.78 -0.33
CA LEU A 336 4.47 17.07 -0.97
C LEU A 336 5.49 15.95 -0.79
N LEU A 337 5.57 15.36 0.42
CA LEU A 337 6.43 14.20 0.69
C LEU A 337 6.09 13.03 -0.23
N ARG A 338 4.80 12.78 -0.42
CA ARG A 338 4.30 11.69 -1.28
C ARG A 338 4.53 11.97 -2.76
N LYS A 339 4.30 13.21 -3.20
CA LYS A 339 4.49 13.61 -4.59
C LYS A 339 5.96 13.48 -5.00
N ASN A 340 6.88 13.91 -4.14
CA ASN A 340 8.32 13.93 -4.41
C ASN A 340 9.07 12.71 -3.84
N TYR A 341 8.34 11.65 -3.49
CA TYR A 341 8.93 10.48 -2.85
C TYR A 341 9.98 9.84 -3.78
N PRO A 342 11.23 9.66 -3.32
CA PRO A 342 12.23 8.93 -4.09
C PRO A 342 11.84 7.45 -4.10
N LEU A 343 11.35 6.99 -5.25
CA LEU A 343 10.84 5.62 -5.37
C LEU A 343 11.94 4.61 -5.03
N ARG A 344 11.68 3.79 -4.01
CA ARG A 344 12.55 2.67 -3.65
C ARG A 344 12.35 1.50 -4.60
N ARG A 345 13.27 0.56 -4.55
CA ARG A 345 13.22 -0.68 -5.32
C ARG A 345 12.73 -1.84 -4.46
N GLU A 346 12.06 -2.80 -5.08
CA GLU A 346 11.68 -4.06 -4.44
C GLU A 346 12.89 -4.99 -4.30
N TRP A 347 12.89 -5.91 -3.32
CA TRP A 347 14.01 -6.83 -3.08
C TRP A 347 14.34 -7.67 -4.31
N ALA A 348 13.33 -8.06 -5.09
CA ALA A 348 13.49 -8.78 -6.35
C ALA A 348 14.35 -8.03 -7.37
N ALA A 349 14.39 -6.69 -7.34
CA ALA A 349 15.25 -5.89 -8.20
C ALA A 349 16.74 -5.98 -7.81
N HIS A 350 17.00 -6.34 -6.55
CA HIS A 350 18.33 -6.58 -5.98
C HIS A 350 18.72 -8.08 -5.98
N GLY A 351 17.98 -8.92 -6.73
CA GLY A 351 18.19 -10.37 -6.80
C GLY A 351 17.52 -11.16 -5.67
N GLY A 352 16.67 -10.51 -4.87
CA GLY A 352 16.00 -11.10 -3.71
C GLY A 352 14.80 -11.98 -4.05
N PRO A 353 14.15 -12.56 -3.03
CA PRO A 353 12.99 -13.42 -3.21
C PRO A 353 11.80 -12.69 -3.83
N LYS A 354 11.00 -13.43 -4.61
CA LYS A 354 9.71 -12.98 -5.15
C LYS A 354 8.59 -13.73 -4.40
N ALA A 355 7.53 -13.03 -4.00
CA ALA A 355 6.40 -13.59 -3.26
C ALA A 355 5.05 -13.46 -3.98
#